data_AF-A0A6B1HE60-F1
#
_entry.id   AF-A0A6B1HE60-F1
#
_cell.length_a   1.000
_cell.length_b   1.000
_cell.length_c   1.000
_cell.angle_alpha   90.00
_cell.angle_beta   90.00
_cell.angle_gamma   90.00
#
_symmetry.space_group_name_H-M   'P 1'
#
loop_
_entity.id
_entity.type
_entity.pdbx_description
1 polymer ?
#
loop_
_entity_poly.entity_id
_entity_poly.type
_entity_poly.pdbx_seq_one_letter_code
_entity_poly.pdbx_strand_id
1 'polypeptide(L)'
;MAVVDRLHESGELEEYFVARGRAYQQKYRAEGIEQGIEQGIEQGIEQGLAAERDLLRRQAARKFDPRTAERLAALLADIADSEGLAAVGDLIIDCAAGEELIARLRDSSPHG
;
A
#
# COMPACT_ATOMS: atom_id res chain seq x y z
N MET A 1 30.63 49.46 -31.17
CA MET A 1 30.83 48.10 -30.62
C MET A 1 30.18 47.87 -29.27
N ALA A 2 29.95 48.87 -28.40
CA ALA A 2 29.40 48.63 -27.04
C ALA A 2 27.89 48.29 -26.93
N VAL A 3 27.09 48.36 -28.01
CA VAL A 3 25.64 48.06 -27.99
C VAL A 3 25.36 46.59 -28.33
N VAL A 4 26.23 45.95 -29.10
CA VAL A 4 26.09 44.53 -29.48
C VAL A 4 26.42 43.61 -28.29
N ASP A 5 27.42 43.96 -27.47
CA ASP A 5 27.76 43.19 -26.26
C ASP A 5 26.64 43.19 -25.20
N ARG A 6 25.92 44.31 -25.05
CA ARG A 6 24.83 44.46 -24.07
C ARG A 6 23.55 43.70 -24.45
N LEU A 7 23.38 43.39 -25.74
CA LEU A 7 22.26 42.59 -26.25
C LEU A 7 22.51 41.07 -26.09
N HIS A 8 23.77 40.63 -26.15
CA HIS A 8 24.13 39.23 -25.87
C HIS A 8 23.84 38.85 -24.41
N GLU A 9 24.18 39.71 -23.44
CA GLU A 9 23.89 39.46 -22.02
C GLU A 9 22.38 39.32 -21.73
N SER A 10 21.52 40.01 -22.48
CA SER A 10 20.07 39.94 -22.32
C SER A 10 19.47 38.64 -22.88
N GLY A 11 20.00 38.13 -23.99
CA GLY A 11 19.55 36.86 -24.59
C GLY A 11 19.98 35.65 -23.76
N GLU A 12 21.18 35.69 -23.18
CA GLU A 12 21.69 34.64 -22.28
C GLU A 12 20.88 34.53 -20.99
N LEU A 13 20.41 35.66 -20.45
CA LEU A 13 19.53 35.67 -19.27
C LEU A 13 18.17 35.03 -19.58
N GLU A 14 17.57 35.35 -20.73
CA GLU A 14 16.29 34.75 -21.15
C GLU A 14 16.44 33.23 -21.37
N GLU A 15 17.49 32.81 -22.06
CA GLU A 15 17.81 31.39 -22.27
C GLU A 15 18.03 30.64 -20.96
N TYR A 16 18.72 31.26 -19.99
CA TYR A 16 18.90 30.72 -18.65
C TYR A 16 17.56 30.51 -17.91
N PHE A 17 16.66 31.49 -17.94
CA PHE A 17 15.35 31.34 -17.30
C PHE A 17 14.48 30.28 -17.98
N VAL A 18 14.52 30.19 -19.31
CA VAL A 18 13.81 29.15 -20.07
C VAL A 18 14.37 27.76 -19.75
N ALA A 19 15.68 27.60 -19.77
CA ALA A 19 16.34 26.33 -19.45
C ALA A 19 16.01 25.90 -18.01
N ARG A 20 16.07 26.85 -17.06
CA ARG A 20 15.75 26.57 -15.66
C ARG A 20 14.26 26.28 -15.45
N GLY A 21 13.37 26.98 -16.15
CA GLY A 21 11.93 26.71 -16.14
C GLY A 21 11.60 25.30 -16.64
N ARG A 22 12.23 24.88 -17.75
CA ARG A 22 12.10 23.51 -18.28
C ARG A 22 12.62 22.46 -17.30
N ALA A 23 13.77 22.72 -16.68
CA ALA A 23 14.36 21.82 -15.68
C ALA A 23 13.42 21.63 -14.46
N TYR A 24 12.85 22.71 -13.93
CA TYR A 24 11.87 22.62 -12.86
C TYR A 24 10.60 21.90 -13.31
N GLN A 25 10.06 22.21 -14.48
CA GLN A 25 8.87 21.54 -15.01
C GLN A 25 9.09 20.03 -15.13
N GLN A 26 10.25 19.61 -15.63
CA GLN A 26 10.59 18.19 -15.73
C GLN A 26 10.72 17.55 -14.35
N LYS A 27 11.39 18.23 -13.41
CA LYS A 27 11.56 17.77 -12.03
C LYS A 27 10.20 17.57 -11.34
N TYR A 28 9.35 18.60 -11.32
CA TYR A 28 8.04 18.50 -10.67
C TYR A 28 7.11 17.49 -11.34
N ARG A 29 7.21 17.32 -12.67
CA ARG A 29 6.46 16.27 -13.37
C ARG A 29 6.92 14.88 -12.93
N ALA A 30 8.23 14.65 -12.80
CA ALA A 30 8.76 13.39 -12.34
C ALA A 30 8.35 13.12 -10.89
N GLU A 31 8.53 14.09 -9.99
CA GLU A 31 8.14 13.98 -8.58
C GLU A 31 6.63 13.71 -8.42
N GLY A 32 5.79 14.38 -9.20
CA GLY A 32 4.34 14.15 -9.16
C GLY A 32 3.93 12.76 -9.64
N ILE A 33 4.61 12.21 -10.64
CA ILE A 33 4.37 10.83 -11.11
C ILE A 33 4.84 9.83 -10.05
N GLU A 34 6.03 10.03 -9.49
CA GLU A 34 6.60 9.15 -8.46
C GLU A 34 5.70 9.09 -7.22
N GLN A 35 5.29 10.25 -6.69
CA GLN A 35 4.38 10.33 -5.55
C GLN A 35 3.01 9.71 -5.86
N GLY A 36 2.48 9.94 -7.06
CA GLY A 36 1.20 9.35 -7.48
C GLY A 36 1.25 7.83 -7.58
N ILE A 37 2.36 7.28 -8.07
CA ILE A 37 2.57 5.82 -8.14
C ILE A 37 2.73 5.24 -6.73
N GLU A 38 3.56 5.85 -5.89
CA GLU A 38 3.80 5.38 -4.52
C GLU A 38 2.48 5.33 -3.72
N GLN A 39 1.72 6.43 -3.71
CA GLN A 39 0.42 6.49 -3.03
C GLN A 39 -0.59 5.51 -3.61
N GLY A 40 -0.63 5.37 -4.94
CA GLY A 40 -1.55 4.46 -5.61
C GLY A 40 -1.26 2.99 -5.28
N ILE A 41 0.02 2.62 -5.19
CA ILE A 41 0.45 1.26 -4.81
C ILE A 41 0.13 1.01 -3.33
N GLU A 42 0.49 1.93 -2.43
CA GLU A 42 0.23 1.80 -1.00
C GLU A 42 -1.27 1.62 -0.72
N GLN A 43 -2.12 2.48 -1.30
CA GLN A 43 -3.57 2.37 -1.17
C GLN A 43 -4.11 1.07 -1.80
N GLY A 44 -3.58 0.65 -2.95
CA GLY A 44 -3.99 -0.59 -3.60
C GLY A 44 -3.68 -1.83 -2.75
N ILE A 45 -2.51 -1.86 -2.12
CA ILE A 45 -2.11 -2.93 -1.20
C ILE A 45 -3.01 -2.94 0.03
N GLU A 46 -3.23 -1.79 0.68
CA GLU A 46 -4.08 -1.70 1.88
C GLU A 46 -5.52 -2.15 1.58
N GLN A 47 -6.09 -1.70 0.45
CA GLN A 47 -7.41 -2.12 0.00
C GLN A 47 -7.49 -3.62 -0.29
N GLY A 48 -6.45 -4.18 -0.91
CA GLY A 48 -6.35 -5.63 -1.18
C GLY A 48 -6.36 -6.45 0.11
N LEU A 49 -5.51 -6.07 1.07
CA LEU A 49 -5.44 -6.73 2.37
C LEU A 49 -6.76 -6.58 3.14
N ALA A 50 -7.40 -5.41 3.13
CA ALA A 50 -8.70 -5.20 3.77
C ALA A 50 -9.80 -6.09 3.16
N ALA A 51 -9.83 -6.22 1.83
CA ALA A 51 -10.78 -7.09 1.14
C ALA A 51 -10.56 -8.58 1.45
N GLU A 52 -9.29 -9.00 1.54
CA GLU A 52 -8.92 -10.37 1.91
C GLU A 52 -9.32 -10.69 3.37
N ARG A 53 -9.09 -9.75 4.31
CA ARG A 53 -9.54 -9.91 5.71
C ARG A 53 -11.06 -10.09 5.80
N ASP A 54 -11.85 -9.31 5.07
CA ASP A 54 -13.32 -9.49 5.07
C ASP A 54 -13.74 -10.82 4.42
N LEU A 55 -13.03 -11.25 3.36
CA LEU A 55 -13.29 -12.57 2.76
C LEU A 55 -13.08 -13.69 3.78
N LEU A 56 -11.94 -13.71 4.48
CA LEU A 56 -11.61 -14.71 5.49
C LEU A 56 -12.62 -14.69 6.65
N ARG A 57 -13.01 -13.49 7.13
CA ARG A 57 -14.06 -13.33 8.14
C ARG A 57 -15.38 -13.96 7.67
N ARG A 58 -15.82 -13.67 6.44
CA ARG A 58 -17.06 -14.24 5.87
C ARG A 58 -16.97 -15.75 5.69
N GLN A 59 -15.81 -16.29 5.33
CA GLN A 59 -15.59 -17.73 5.23
C GLN A 59 -15.69 -18.41 6.60
N ALA A 60 -15.06 -17.85 7.64
CA ALA A 60 -15.16 -18.34 9.00
C ALA A 60 -16.60 -18.32 9.54
N ALA A 61 -17.36 -17.27 9.23
CA ALA A 61 -18.78 -17.17 9.61
C ALA A 61 -19.64 -18.28 8.99
N ARG A 62 -19.33 -18.66 7.74
CA ARG A 62 -20.03 -19.71 7.00
C ARG A 62 -19.63 -21.11 7.43
N LYS A 63 -18.35 -21.35 7.70
CA LYS A 63 -17.84 -22.68 8.05
C LYS A 63 -18.10 -23.04 9.51
N PHE A 64 -17.92 -22.07 10.42
CA PHE A 64 -17.99 -22.31 11.85
C PHE A 64 -19.24 -21.66 12.43
N ASP A 65 -19.19 -20.34 12.63
CA ASP A 65 -20.28 -19.54 13.19
C ASP A 65 -19.89 -18.04 13.23
N PRO A 66 -20.86 -17.11 13.43
CA PRO A 66 -20.57 -15.68 13.51
C PRO A 66 -19.64 -15.28 14.65
N ARG A 67 -19.66 -15.95 15.81
CA ARG A 67 -18.80 -15.59 16.94
C ARG A 67 -17.34 -15.93 16.64
N THR A 68 -17.09 -17.05 15.97
CA THR A 68 -15.76 -17.40 15.47
C THR A 68 -15.26 -16.35 14.47
N ALA A 69 -16.13 -15.88 13.57
CA ALA A 69 -15.77 -14.85 12.59
C ALA A 69 -15.36 -13.51 13.23
N GLU A 70 -16.09 -13.03 14.23
CA GLU A 70 -15.75 -11.78 14.93
C GLU A 70 -14.42 -11.90 15.69
N ARG A 71 -14.15 -13.06 16.31
CA ARG A 71 -12.84 -13.33 16.94
C ARG A 71 -11.71 -13.39 15.93
N LEU A 72 -11.96 -13.99 14.77
CA LEU A 72 -10.98 -14.03 13.69
C LEU A 72 -10.69 -12.62 13.15
N ALA A 73 -11.73 -11.78 12.97
CA ALA A 73 -11.56 -10.41 12.49
C ALA A 73 -10.60 -9.59 13.36
N ALA A 74 -10.65 -9.76 14.68
CA ALA A 74 -9.71 -9.12 15.60
C ALA A 74 -8.26 -9.58 15.38
N LEU A 75 -8.03 -10.87 15.10
CA LEU A 75 -6.69 -11.40 14.84
C LEU A 75 -6.16 -11.00 13.46
N LEU A 76 -7.04 -10.93 12.46
CA LEU A 76 -6.71 -10.52 11.10
C LEU A 76 -6.23 -9.06 11.01
N ALA A 77 -6.64 -8.21 11.95
CA ALA A 77 -6.26 -6.80 12.00
C ALA A 77 -4.74 -6.60 12.15
N ASP A 78 -4.08 -7.53 12.85
CA ASP A 78 -2.63 -7.46 13.12
C ASP A 78 -1.77 -8.07 12.00
N ILE A 79 -2.39 -8.73 11.01
CA ILE A 79 -1.68 -9.34 9.89
C ILE A 79 -1.50 -8.30 8.79
N ALA A 80 -0.25 -7.91 8.50
CA ALA A 80 0.06 -6.80 7.60
C ALA A 80 0.40 -7.24 6.16
N ASP A 81 0.42 -8.55 5.89
CA ASP A 81 0.90 -9.10 4.63
C ASP A 81 0.00 -10.23 4.11
N SER A 82 0.09 -10.48 2.81
CA SER A 82 -0.70 -11.49 2.11
C SER A 82 -0.34 -12.93 2.47
N GLU A 83 0.90 -13.19 2.89
CA GLU A 83 1.34 -14.56 3.23
C GLU A 83 0.67 -15.01 4.53
N GLY A 84 0.64 -14.12 5.53
CA GLY A 84 -0.10 -14.34 6.76
C GLY A 84 -1.60 -14.54 6.54
N LEU A 85 -2.21 -13.74 5.66
CA LEU A 85 -3.65 -13.91 5.32
C LEU A 85 -3.92 -15.23 4.58
N ALA A 86 -3.05 -15.62 3.65
CA ALA A 86 -3.14 -16.90 2.96
C ALA A 86 -3.06 -18.08 3.94
N ALA A 87 -2.12 -18.05 4.90
CA ALA A 87 -1.99 -19.07 5.93
C ALA A 87 -3.27 -19.20 6.80
N VAL A 88 -3.94 -18.08 7.09
CA VAL A 88 -5.25 -18.11 7.76
C VAL A 88 -6.29 -18.80 6.88
N GLY A 89 -6.29 -18.54 5.57
CA GLY A 89 -7.16 -19.21 4.60
C GLY A 89 -7.00 -20.73 4.62
N ASP A 90 -5.76 -21.22 4.63
CA ASP A 90 -5.47 -22.65 4.74
C ASP A 90 -5.97 -23.22 6.08
N LEU A 91 -5.71 -22.53 7.19
CA LEU A 91 -6.21 -22.95 8.51
C LEU A 91 -7.74 -22.98 8.59
N ILE A 92 -8.44 -22.04 7.94
CA ILE A 92 -9.90 -22.07 7.85
C ILE A 92 -10.34 -23.37 7.17
N ILE A 93 -9.63 -23.87 6.17
CA ILE A 93 -9.97 -25.12 5.46
C ILE A 93 -9.63 -26.34 6.31
N ASP A 94 -8.47 -26.35 6.95
CA ASP A 94 -7.93 -27.52 7.67
C ASP A 94 -8.58 -27.76 9.04
N CYS A 95 -9.00 -26.70 9.74
CA CYS A 95 -9.59 -26.85 11.08
C CYS A 95 -10.99 -27.48 11.04
N ALA A 96 -11.27 -28.38 11.98
CA ALA A 96 -12.59 -29.01 12.10
C ALA A 96 -13.58 -28.11 12.87
N ALA A 97 -13.09 -27.24 13.75
CA ALA A 97 -13.90 -26.37 14.58
C ALA A 97 -13.32 -24.95 14.68
N GLY A 98 -14.20 -23.96 14.92
CA GLY A 98 -13.80 -22.56 15.05
C GLY A 98 -12.86 -22.29 16.23
N GLU A 99 -13.05 -23.01 17.36
CA GLU A 99 -12.13 -22.88 18.50
C GLU A 99 -10.73 -23.39 18.20
N GLU A 100 -10.59 -24.43 17.37
CA GLU A 100 -9.29 -24.95 16.94
C GLU A 100 -8.55 -23.91 16.10
N LEU A 101 -9.25 -23.26 15.15
CA LEU A 101 -8.71 -22.17 14.35
C LEU A 101 -8.17 -21.03 15.23
N ILE A 102 -8.99 -20.56 16.18
CA ILE A 102 -8.60 -19.44 17.04
C ILE A 102 -7.43 -19.81 17.97
N ALA A 103 -7.38 -21.04 18.47
CA ALA A 103 -6.27 -21.52 19.28
C ALA A 103 -4.96 -21.53 18.48
N ARG A 104 -4.96 -22.15 17.28
CA ARG A 104 -3.76 -22.24 16.44
C ARG A 104 -3.23 -20.87 16.02
N LEU A 105 -4.11 -19.92 15.70
CA LEU A 105 -3.69 -18.56 15.34
C LEU A 105 -3.03 -17.83 16.52
N ARG A 106 -3.55 -18.01 17.74
CA ARG A 106 -2.95 -17.43 18.94
C ARG A 106 -1.61 -18.04 19.30
N ASP A 107 -1.47 -19.35 19.09
CA ASP A 107 -0.21 -20.06 19.36
C ASP A 107 0.85 -19.76 18.29
N SER A 108 0.43 -19.41 17.08
CA SER A 108 1.31 -19.05 15.95
C SER A 108 1.73 -17.58 15.96
N SER A 109 1.01 -16.71 16.69
CA SER A 109 1.49 -15.37 17.02
C SER A 109 2.59 -15.50 18.08
N PRO A 110 3.90 -15.34 17.75
CA PRO A 110 4.88 -15.15 18.79
C PRO A 110 4.45 -13.91 19.56
N HIS A 111 4.45 -13.99 20.89
CA HIS A 111 4.18 -12.82 21.73
C HIS A 111 5.06 -11.66 21.23
N GLY A 112 4.41 -10.61 20.72
CA GLY A 112 5.03 -9.29 20.57
C GLY A 112 5.27 -8.69 21.94
#